data_AF-A0A7G9U810-F1
#
_entry.id   AF-A0A7G9U810-F1
#
_cell.length_a   1.000
_cell.length_b   1.000
_cell.length_c   1.000
_cell.angle_alpha   90.00
_cell.angle_beta   90.00
_cell.angle_gamma   90.00
#
_symmetry.space_group_name_H-M   'P 1'
#
loop_
_entity.id
_entity.type
_entity.pdbx_description
1 polymer ?
#
loop_
_entity_poly.entity_id
_entity_poly.type
_entity_poly.pdbx_seq_one_letter_code
_entity_poly.pdbx_strand_id
1 'polypeptide(L)'
;DLADNVRPGSKNVVTGSDDPTPTDPDTAHGTSVSGIIAAVDNAIGTKGIAPRAQLQGFNLLDDNSQQLQKDWLYALGDSDASRDNRVFNQSY
;
A
#
# COMPACT_ATOMS: atom_id res chain seq x y z
N ASP A 1 9.92 -1.17 9.06
CA ASP A 1 10.95 -1.65 8.11
C ASP A 1 10.48 -1.51 6.64
N LEU A 2 9.87 -0.38 6.30
CA LEU A 2 9.23 -0.16 4.98
C LEU A 2 9.49 1.25 4.43
N ALA A 3 9.64 2.25 5.31
CA ALA A 3 9.61 3.67 4.95
C ALA A 3 10.54 4.04 3.78
N ASP A 4 11.77 3.52 3.75
CA ASP A 4 12.74 3.84 2.68
C ASP A 4 12.29 3.37 1.28
N ASN A 5 11.41 2.37 1.23
CA ASN A 5 10.83 1.84 -0.01
C ASN A 5 9.44 2.42 -0.32
N VAL A 6 8.92 3.36 0.48
CA VAL A 6 7.65 4.02 0.16
C VAL A 6 7.90 5.20 -0.79
N ARG A 7 7.21 5.23 -1.93
CA ARG A 7 7.22 6.39 -2.84
C ARG A 7 5.93 7.20 -2.71
N PRO A 8 5.91 8.48 -3.13
CA PRO A 8 4.69 9.29 -3.13
C PRO A 8 3.55 8.67 -3.95
N GLY A 9 2.30 8.96 -3.59
CA GLY A 9 1.10 8.60 -4.37
C GLY A 9 0.17 7.58 -3.73
N SER A 10 0.51 7.09 -2.53
CA SER A 10 -0.45 6.38 -1.66
C SER A 10 -1.71 7.23 -1.41
N LYS A 11 -2.82 6.58 -1.10
CA LYS A 11 -4.06 7.27 -0.74
C LYS A 11 -4.84 6.48 0.31
N ASN A 12 -5.25 7.19 1.35
CA ASN A 12 -6.26 6.72 2.27
C ASN A 12 -7.65 7.04 1.69
N VAL A 13 -8.41 6.02 1.31
CA VAL A 13 -9.73 6.20 0.66
C VAL A 13 -10.83 6.54 1.67
N VAL A 14 -10.58 6.31 2.97
CA VAL A 14 -11.49 6.64 4.06
C VAL A 14 -11.35 8.12 4.45
N THR A 15 -10.13 8.59 4.63
CA THR A 15 -9.86 9.95 5.14
C THR A 15 -9.52 10.96 4.04
N GLY A 16 -9.13 10.49 2.86
CA GLY A 16 -8.66 11.32 1.75
C GLY A 16 -7.20 11.77 1.85
N SER A 17 -6.46 11.38 2.90
CA SER A 17 -5.02 11.70 3.04
C SER A 17 -4.15 10.87 2.09
N ASP A 18 -2.85 11.21 2.02
CA ASP A 18 -1.80 10.43 1.36
C ASP A 18 -1.17 9.35 2.26
N ASP A 19 -1.66 9.23 3.50
CA ASP A 19 -1.19 8.27 4.51
C ASP A 19 -2.22 7.14 4.72
N PRO A 20 -2.00 5.94 4.12
CA PRO A 20 -2.90 4.80 4.23
C PRO A 20 -2.67 3.99 5.52
N THR A 21 -1.99 4.53 6.54
CA THR A 21 -1.77 3.85 7.81
C THR A 21 -3.10 3.53 8.49
N PRO A 22 -3.37 2.26 8.84
CA PRO A 22 -4.61 1.88 9.52
C PRO A 22 -4.61 2.41 10.95
N THR A 23 -5.80 2.74 11.45
CA THR A 23 -6.01 3.06 12.88
C THR A 23 -6.48 1.86 13.69
N ASP A 24 -7.02 0.84 13.02
CA ASP A 24 -7.46 -0.41 13.63
C ASP A 24 -6.26 -1.38 13.81
N PRO A 25 -6.06 -1.97 15.01
CA PRO A 25 -4.93 -2.84 15.28
C PRO A 25 -4.96 -4.19 14.55
N ASP A 26 -6.13 -4.70 14.18
CA ASP A 26 -6.30 -5.95 13.45
C ASP A 26 -6.17 -5.77 11.92
N THR A 27 -6.22 -4.52 11.42
CA THR A 27 -6.02 -4.17 10.01
C THR A 27 -4.52 -4.16 9.61
N ALA A 28 -3.79 -5.22 9.98
CA ALA A 28 -2.36 -5.38 9.70
C ALA A 28 -2.05 -6.07 8.36
N HIS A 29 -3.09 -6.51 7.64
CA HIS A 29 -2.96 -7.34 6.43
C HIS A 29 -2.10 -6.67 5.35
N GLY A 30 -2.42 -5.43 4.96
CA GLY A 30 -1.70 -4.69 3.91
C GLY A 30 -0.23 -4.42 4.26
N THR A 31 0.06 -4.11 5.53
CA THR A 31 1.42 -3.91 6.02
C THR A 31 2.23 -5.21 5.95
N SER A 32 1.62 -6.33 6.32
CA SER A 32 2.26 -7.66 6.26
C SER A 32 2.58 -8.07 4.82
N VAL A 33 1.61 -7.91 3.91
CA VAL A 33 1.80 -8.13 2.47
C VAL A 33 2.93 -7.27 1.91
N SER A 34 2.96 -5.99 2.27
CA SER A 34 4.02 -5.06 1.84
C SER A 34 5.41 -5.49 2.29
N GLY A 35 5.53 -6.03 3.51
CA GLY A 35 6.78 -6.57 4.05
C GLY A 35 7.32 -7.76 3.26
N ILE A 36 6.45 -8.70 2.86
CA ILE A 36 6.84 -9.83 2.01
C ILE A 36 7.45 -9.34 0.69
N ILE A 37 6.85 -8.30 0.10
CA ILE A 37 7.30 -7.75 -1.18
C ILE A 37 8.62 -6.99 -1.01
N ALA A 38 8.66 -5.99 -0.13
CA ALA A 38 9.74 -5.00 -0.12
C ALA A 38 10.08 -4.45 1.27
N ALA A 39 10.06 -5.28 2.33
CA ALA A 39 10.78 -4.94 3.55
C ALA A 39 12.24 -4.57 3.23
N VAL A 40 12.74 -3.50 3.87
CA VAL A 40 14.02 -2.86 3.53
C VAL A 40 15.18 -3.79 3.91
N ASP A 41 16.17 -3.93 3.02
CA ASP A 41 17.40 -4.67 3.32
C ASP A 41 18.33 -3.82 4.20
N ASN A 42 18.20 -3.95 5.53
CA ASN A 42 18.99 -3.22 6.51
C ASN A 42 19.32 -4.10 7.74
N ALA A 43 19.73 -3.49 8.85
CA ALA A 43 20.16 -4.20 10.07
C ALA A 43 19.03 -4.49 11.08
N ILE A 44 17.76 -4.30 10.71
CA ILE A 44 16.59 -4.60 11.54
C ILE A 44 15.60 -5.49 10.79
N GLY A 45 14.62 -6.05 11.50
CA GLY A 45 13.43 -6.65 10.90
C GLY A 45 13.68 -7.79 9.90
N THR A 46 13.14 -7.67 8.70
CA THR A 46 13.10 -8.72 7.67
C THR A 46 13.57 -8.17 6.33
N LYS A 47 13.90 -9.07 5.39
CA LYS A 47 14.26 -8.71 4.02
C LYS A 47 13.15 -9.11 3.05
N GLY A 48 12.61 -8.15 2.31
CA GLY A 48 11.59 -8.41 1.28
C GLY A 48 12.16 -9.22 0.10
N ILE A 49 11.29 -9.84 -0.68
CA ILE A 49 11.68 -10.58 -1.91
C ILE A 49 12.33 -9.62 -2.93
N ALA A 50 11.77 -8.42 -3.07
CA ALA A 50 12.26 -7.34 -3.91
C ALA A 50 12.54 -6.10 -3.03
N PRO A 51 13.59 -6.10 -2.20
CA PRO A 51 13.79 -5.14 -1.11
C PRO A 51 14.23 -3.74 -1.58
N ARG A 52 14.23 -3.50 -2.90
CA ARG A 52 14.48 -2.19 -3.54
C ARG A 52 13.34 -1.76 -4.45
N ALA A 53 12.23 -2.51 -4.46
CA ALA A 53 11.01 -2.09 -5.15
C ALA A 53 10.33 -0.99 -4.34
N GLN A 54 9.76 -0.01 -5.03
CA GLN A 54 9.00 1.05 -4.39
C GLN A 54 7.53 0.64 -4.19
N LEU A 55 6.95 1.09 -3.09
CA LEU A 55 5.58 0.79 -2.66
C LEU A 55 4.72 2.06 -2.64
N GLN A 56 3.45 1.88 -2.99
CA GLN A 56 2.34 2.78 -2.66
C GLN A 56 1.25 1.92 -2.01
N GLY A 57 0.50 2.50 -1.05
CA GLY A 57 -0.59 1.84 -0.36
C GLY A 57 -1.94 2.49 -0.66
N PHE A 58 -2.95 1.65 -0.89
CA PHE A 58 -4.35 2.05 -1.07
C PHE A 58 -5.22 1.17 -0.16
N ASN A 59 -5.77 1.72 0.92
CA ASN A 59 -6.51 0.98 1.94
C ASN A 59 -7.96 0.67 1.52
N LEU A 60 -8.13 0.09 0.32
CA LEU A 60 -9.45 -0.25 -0.23
C LEU A 60 -10.28 -1.18 0.64
N LEU A 61 -9.61 -2.05 1.40
CA LEU A 61 -10.20 -3.06 2.29
C LEU A 61 -10.20 -2.64 3.77
N ASP A 62 -9.95 -1.36 4.05
CA ASP A 62 -10.18 -0.82 5.40
C ASP A 62 -11.65 -1.05 5.80
N ASP A 63 -11.91 -1.38 7.07
CA ASP A 63 -13.27 -1.65 7.56
C ASP A 63 -14.25 -0.48 7.36
N ASN A 64 -13.75 0.76 7.29
CA ASN A 64 -14.55 1.95 7.03
C ASN A 64 -14.58 2.34 5.54
N SER A 65 -13.88 1.62 4.67
CA SER A 65 -13.94 1.83 3.22
C SER A 65 -15.29 1.38 2.68
N GLN A 66 -15.93 2.23 1.89
CA GLN A 66 -17.15 1.85 1.16
C GLN A 66 -16.86 1.06 -0.12
N GLN A 67 -15.59 0.77 -0.42
CA GLN A 67 -15.15 0.05 -1.62
C GLN A 67 -15.73 0.63 -2.92
N LEU A 68 -15.78 1.96 -3.02
CA LEU A 68 -16.41 2.64 -4.15
C LEU A 68 -15.65 2.34 -5.46
N GLN A 69 -16.38 2.18 -6.57
CA GLN A 69 -15.77 1.91 -7.87
C GLN A 69 -14.68 2.94 -8.25
N LYS A 70 -14.87 4.21 -7.91
CA LYS A 70 -13.89 5.28 -8.18
C LYS A 70 -12.56 5.04 -7.45
N ASP A 71 -12.58 4.45 -6.27
CA ASP A 71 -11.39 4.22 -5.46
C ASP A 71 -10.67 2.96 -5.94
N TRP A 72 -11.41 1.95 -6.42
CA TRP A 72 -10.84 0.81 -7.14
C TRP A 72 -10.10 1.25 -8.41
N LEU A 73 -10.74 2.06 -9.25
CA LEU A 73 -10.10 2.66 -10.43
C LEU A 73 -8.84 3.44 -10.04
N TYR A 74 -8.92 4.27 -8.98
CA TYR A 74 -7.79 5.04 -8.50
C TYR A 74 -6.59 4.16 -8.10
N ALA A 75 -6.83 3.07 -7.37
CA ALA A 75 -5.77 2.17 -6.89
C ALA A 75 -5.19 1.25 -7.99
N LEU A 76 -5.99 0.93 -9.02
CA LEU A 76 -5.67 -0.07 -10.04
C LEU A 76 -5.25 0.52 -11.40
N GLY A 77 -4.63 1.71 -11.39
CA GLY A 77 -3.95 2.27 -12.56
C GLY A 77 -4.73 3.32 -13.35
N ASP A 78 -5.96 3.65 -12.95
CA ASP A 78 -6.78 4.70 -13.59
C ASP A 78 -6.62 6.07 -12.89
N SER A 79 -5.51 6.27 -12.18
CA SER A 79 -5.11 7.58 -11.66
C SER A 79 -3.67 7.89 -12.01
N ASP A 80 -3.30 9.17 -12.02
CA ASP A 80 -1.91 9.58 -12.25
C ASP A 80 -0.95 9.05 -11.18
N ALA A 81 -1.45 8.83 -9.96
CA ALA A 81 -0.65 8.28 -8.87
C ALA A 81 -0.31 6.80 -9.09
N SER A 82 -1.24 6.00 -9.64
CA SER A 82 -1.09 4.55 -9.72
C SER A 82 -0.78 4.00 -11.12
N ARG A 83 -0.96 4.79 -12.18
CA ARG A 83 -0.81 4.35 -13.58
C ARG A 83 0.58 3.83 -13.97
N ASP A 84 1.62 4.26 -13.27
CA ASP A 84 3.00 3.88 -13.54
C ASP A 84 3.45 2.65 -12.73
N ASN A 85 2.60 2.11 -11.85
CA ASN A 85 2.86 0.82 -11.21
C ASN A 85 2.89 -0.28 -12.28
N ARG A 86 3.93 -1.11 -12.22
CA ARG A 86 4.08 -2.28 -13.10
C ARG A 86 3.59 -3.57 -12.49
N VAL A 87 3.28 -3.57 -11.19
CA VAL A 87 2.75 -4.68 -10.43
C VAL A 87 1.63 -4.13 -9.55
N PHE A 88 0.46 -4.76 -9.60
CA PHE A 88 -0.65 -4.49 -8.70
C PHE A 88 -0.85 -5.74 -7.83
N ASN A 89 -0.61 -5.62 -6.52
CA ASN A 89 -0.83 -6.72 -5.61
C ASN A 89 -2.28 -6.71 -5.09
N GLN A 90 -3.03 -7.76 -5.43
CA GLN A 90 -4.47 -7.89 -5.19
C GLN A 90 -4.78 -8.97 -4.14
N SER A 91 -4.13 -8.87 -2.97
CA SER A 91 -4.40 -9.77 -1.84
C SER A 91 -5.67 -9.29 -1.11
N TYR A 92 -6.83 -9.71 -1.60
CA TYR A 92 -8.16 -9.52 -1.00
C TYR A 92 -8.94 -10.83 -0.96
#